data_AF-A0A933VYH9-F1
#
_entry.id   AF-A0A933VYH9-F1
#
_cell.length_a   1.000
_cell.length_b   1.000
_cell.length_c   1.000
_cell.angle_alpha   90.00
_cell.angle_beta   90.00
_cell.angle_gamma   90.00
#
_symmetry.space_group_name_H-M   'P 1'
#
loop_
_entity.id
_entity.type
_entity.pdbx_description
1 polymer ?
#
loop_
_entity_poly.entity_id
_entity_poly.type
_entity_poly.pdbx_seq_one_letter_code
_entity_poly.pdbx_strand_id
1 'polypeptide(L)'
;MIDPASQAQLKEAIADCIGTDQGVLDTLREEIRPLRSATRRIQPRATTSISLVGTDGGNNQLHFDPFLIQLVRVVDSSNNEYCLEAVSPTTPIQKLNERQLAADGSARTALGEMMAFLGVESLPALSHMIRPTDKGKPVSPSWVQVYRELVEWAILFAILKKDFGTDTLIVCDGLLRSKVFAKDLFQRLLQGMKDRIDAQWNGSRRRVYLAGVAKHSKVLSRYRLAMALEGVLQTDYPAYVEVPREVEEQAYVWSEFARGDDRAGEGGEINKFVGGKMFLVKFGSHRRDPVWPVDIFVPQVGESQTILGSMLADAINGFPVPHYPRCLQKAHENAALVDFDFDILQDFIYEGVRSSLGGDAGTLDAFQLQDADPAQRRYG
;
A
#
# COMPACT_ATOMS: atom_id res chain seq x y z
N MET A 1 19.20 27.76 9.26
CA MET A 1 20.39 27.35 8.47
C MET A 1 21.48 27.04 9.48
N ILE A 2 22.10 25.85 9.43
CA ILE A 2 23.19 25.49 10.35
C ILE A 2 24.40 26.39 10.02
N ASP A 3 25.01 27.01 11.02
CA ASP A 3 26.15 27.91 10.81
C ASP A 3 27.40 27.13 10.30
N PRO A 4 28.30 27.78 9.55
CA PRO A 4 29.45 27.10 8.94
C PRO A 4 30.41 26.40 9.92
N ALA A 5 30.56 26.90 11.16
CA ALA A 5 31.44 26.28 12.14
C ALA A 5 30.81 24.98 12.68
N SER A 6 29.50 25.01 12.93
CA SER A 6 28.72 23.82 13.30
C SER A 6 28.63 22.78 12.18
N GLN A 7 28.68 23.20 10.90
CA GLN A 7 28.78 22.27 9.76
C GLN A 7 30.09 21.48 9.75
N ALA A 8 31.22 22.13 10.08
CA ALA A 8 32.52 21.47 10.13
C ALA A 8 32.58 20.43 11.25
N GLN A 9 32.11 20.79 12.44
CA GLN A 9 32.02 19.87 13.59
C GLN A 9 31.09 18.70 13.30
N LEU A 10 29.93 18.96 12.67
CA LEU A 10 29.00 17.90 12.29
C LEU A 10 29.63 16.94 11.26
N LYS A 11 30.41 17.45 10.31
CA LYS A 11 31.11 16.61 9.32
C LYS A 11 32.12 15.68 9.98
N GLU A 12 32.89 16.18 10.95
CA GLU A 12 33.85 15.38 11.72
C GLU A 12 33.15 14.30 12.55
N ALA A 13 32.11 14.69 13.31
CA ALA A 13 31.31 13.74 14.08
C ALA A 13 30.67 12.64 13.21
N ILE A 14 30.16 12.98 12.03
CA ILE A 14 29.64 12.00 11.06
C ILE A 14 30.75 11.06 10.58
N ALA A 15 31.94 11.57 10.27
CA ALA A 15 33.06 10.76 9.82
C ALA A 15 33.53 9.78 10.90
N ASP A 16 33.58 10.22 12.16
CA ASP A 16 33.94 9.37 13.30
C ASP A 16 32.91 8.25 13.54
N CYS A 17 31.61 8.56 13.43
CA CYS A 17 30.56 7.56 13.49
C CYS A 17 30.71 6.51 12.37
N ILE A 18 30.92 6.97 11.12
CA ILE A 18 31.12 6.06 9.97
C ILE A 18 32.36 5.18 10.18
N GLY A 19 33.47 5.75 10.66
CA GLY A 19 34.70 5.02 10.92
C GLY A 19 34.55 3.96 12.02
N THR A 20 33.77 4.27 13.07
CA THR A 20 33.44 3.33 14.15
C THR A 20 32.54 2.19 13.66
N ASP A 21 31.63 2.49 12.74
CA ASP A 21 30.63 1.54 12.23
C ASP A 21 31.04 0.84 10.92
N GLN A 22 32.31 0.91 10.51
CA GLN A 22 32.79 0.35 9.23
C GLN A 22 32.41 -1.13 9.06
N GLY A 23 32.46 -1.93 10.14
CA GLY A 23 32.08 -3.35 10.13
C GLY A 23 30.61 -3.62 9.82
N VAL A 24 29.73 -2.63 9.97
CA VAL A 24 28.32 -2.74 9.58
C VAL A 24 28.21 -2.89 8.06
N LEU A 25 28.95 -2.08 7.29
CA LEU A 25 28.90 -2.17 5.83
C LEU A 25 29.45 -3.50 5.33
N ASP A 26 30.54 -4.00 5.91
CA ASP A 26 31.12 -5.30 5.53
C ASP A 26 30.14 -6.45 5.80
N THR A 27 29.44 -6.41 6.95
CA THR A 27 28.37 -7.37 7.26
C THR A 27 27.25 -7.32 6.21
N LEU A 28 26.75 -6.13 5.87
CA LEU A 28 25.70 -5.98 4.85
C LEU A 28 26.13 -6.50 3.47
N ARG A 29 27.42 -6.34 3.13
CA ARG A 29 28.00 -6.85 1.88
C ARG A 29 28.08 -8.37 1.88
N GLU A 30 28.49 -8.99 2.98
CA GLU A 30 28.52 -10.45 3.13
C GLU A 30 27.12 -11.07 3.01
N GLU A 31 26.13 -10.47 3.66
CA GLU A 31 24.72 -10.93 3.62
C GLU A 31 24.15 -10.92 2.19
N ILE A 32 24.47 -9.90 1.39
CA ILE A 32 23.87 -9.71 0.05
C ILE A 32 24.69 -10.31 -1.09
N ARG A 33 26.00 -10.56 -0.91
CA ARG A 33 26.91 -11.09 -1.94
C ARG A 33 26.36 -12.34 -2.65
N PRO A 34 25.75 -13.33 -1.95
CA PRO A 34 25.19 -14.51 -2.61
C PRO A 34 24.10 -14.19 -3.65
N LEU A 35 23.40 -13.05 -3.53
CA LEU A 35 22.34 -12.68 -4.47
C LEU A 35 22.85 -12.38 -5.88
N ARG A 36 24.15 -12.06 -6.01
CA ARG A 36 24.77 -11.81 -7.32
C ARG A 36 24.70 -13.05 -8.21
N SER A 37 25.04 -14.22 -7.69
CA SER A 37 24.99 -15.48 -8.45
C SER A 37 23.57 -16.02 -8.59
N ALA A 38 22.65 -15.64 -7.71
CA ALA A 38 21.24 -16.01 -7.79
C ALA A 38 20.42 -15.12 -8.74
N THR A 39 21.01 -14.04 -9.28
CA THR A 39 20.33 -13.12 -10.20
C THR A 39 19.95 -13.81 -11.51
N ARG A 40 18.67 -13.69 -11.90
CA ARG A 40 18.10 -14.30 -13.11
C ARG A 40 17.67 -13.23 -14.11
N ARG A 41 17.87 -13.50 -15.40
CA ARG A 41 17.36 -12.63 -16.48
C ARG A 41 15.85 -12.81 -16.62
N ILE A 42 15.13 -11.70 -16.72
CA ILE A 42 13.69 -11.71 -17.00
C ILE A 42 13.47 -12.01 -18.48
N GLN A 43 12.57 -12.94 -18.78
CA GLN A 43 12.11 -13.23 -20.13
C GLN A 43 10.77 -12.51 -20.37
N PRO A 44 10.67 -11.59 -21.34
CA PRO A 44 9.42 -10.89 -21.63
C PRO A 44 8.26 -11.84 -21.93
N ARG A 45 7.07 -11.51 -21.42
CA ARG A 45 5.81 -12.22 -21.70
C ARG A 45 4.73 -11.22 -22.09
N ALA A 46 3.86 -11.61 -23.01
CA ALA A 46 2.69 -10.84 -23.40
C ALA A 46 1.49 -11.30 -22.55
N THR A 47 1.02 -10.44 -21.66
CA THR A 47 -0.11 -10.68 -20.76
C THR A 47 -0.82 -9.35 -20.50
N THR A 48 -2.12 -9.39 -20.22
CA THR A 48 -2.86 -8.19 -19.79
C THR A 48 -2.51 -7.88 -18.34
N SER A 49 -2.11 -6.63 -18.05
CA SER A 49 -1.83 -6.19 -16.67
C SER A 49 -2.89 -5.19 -16.21
N ILE A 50 -3.47 -5.44 -15.04
CA ILE A 50 -4.39 -4.53 -14.37
C ILE A 50 -3.87 -4.18 -12.99
N SER A 51 -4.20 -2.99 -12.51
CA SER A 51 -3.85 -2.54 -11.16
C SER A 51 -5.05 -1.95 -10.46
N LEU A 52 -5.04 -2.04 -9.13
CA LEU A 52 -6.03 -1.44 -8.25
C LEU A 52 -5.31 -0.49 -7.31
N VAL A 53 -5.81 0.74 -7.22
CA VAL A 53 -5.24 1.78 -6.37
C VAL A 53 -6.36 2.50 -5.63
N GLY A 54 -6.18 2.65 -4.32
CA GLY A 54 -7.01 3.53 -3.51
C GLY A 54 -6.51 4.98 -3.53
N THR A 55 -7.42 5.95 -3.35
CA THR A 55 -7.07 7.37 -3.21
C THR A 55 -6.09 7.59 -2.06
N ASP A 56 -5.01 8.33 -2.31
CA ASP A 56 -4.10 8.74 -1.24
C ASP A 56 -4.69 9.95 -0.48
N GLY A 57 -5.15 9.73 0.76
CA GLY A 57 -5.78 10.76 1.59
C GLY A 57 -4.84 11.87 2.05
N GLY A 58 -3.52 11.75 1.83
CA GLY A 58 -2.53 12.75 2.24
C GLY A 58 -2.66 14.09 1.51
N ASN A 59 -3.19 14.09 0.28
CA ASN A 59 -3.35 15.29 -0.53
C ASN A 59 -4.78 15.85 -0.56
N ASN A 60 -5.74 15.19 0.11
CA ASN A 60 -7.15 15.60 0.11
C ASN A 60 -7.54 16.32 1.40
N GLN A 61 -6.60 17.02 2.05
CA GLN A 61 -6.93 17.82 3.22
C GLN A 61 -7.66 19.09 2.77
N LEU A 62 -8.98 19.05 2.91
CA LEU A 62 -9.88 20.16 2.63
C LEU A 62 -9.56 21.36 3.51
N HIS A 63 -9.60 22.55 2.92
CA HIS A 63 -9.62 23.77 3.70
C HIS A 63 -10.93 23.82 4.49
N PHE A 64 -10.84 23.95 5.82
CA PHE A 64 -11.99 24.12 6.71
C PHE A 64 -12.91 22.91 6.87
N ASP A 65 -12.35 21.73 7.13
CA ASP A 65 -13.16 20.58 7.55
C ASP A 65 -12.96 20.23 9.04
N PRO A 66 -13.80 20.76 9.96
CA PRO A 66 -13.76 20.36 11.36
C PRO A 66 -14.15 18.89 11.57
N PHE A 67 -14.73 18.24 10.55
CA PHE A 67 -15.16 16.84 10.56
C PHE A 67 -14.13 15.88 9.97
N LEU A 68 -13.04 16.37 9.36
CA LEU A 68 -11.97 15.57 8.77
C LEU A 68 -12.49 14.46 7.83
N ILE A 69 -13.44 14.80 6.96
CA ILE A 69 -13.99 13.91 5.95
C ILE A 69 -12.86 13.44 5.03
N GLN A 70 -12.79 12.14 4.84
CA GLN A 70 -11.87 11.48 3.95
C GLN A 70 -12.66 10.66 2.94
N LEU A 71 -12.19 10.66 1.71
CA LEU A 71 -12.77 9.87 0.63
C LEU A 71 -11.97 8.58 0.47
N VAL A 72 -12.71 7.48 0.51
CA VAL A 72 -12.22 6.14 0.20
C VAL A 72 -12.72 5.82 -1.19
N ARG A 73 -11.84 5.95 -2.17
CA ARG A 73 -12.14 5.63 -3.56
C ARG A 73 -11.12 4.62 -4.07
N VAL A 74 -11.59 3.59 -4.76
CA VAL A 74 -10.71 2.56 -5.34
C VAL A 74 -11.10 2.34 -6.78
N VAL A 75 -10.12 2.45 -7.66
CA VAL A 75 -10.28 2.33 -9.11
C VAL A 75 -9.23 1.40 -9.70
N ASP A 76 -9.48 0.91 -10.91
CA ASP A 76 -8.45 0.23 -11.69
C ASP A 76 -7.75 1.11 -12.74
N SER A 77 -6.71 0.54 -13.36
CA SER A 77 -5.95 1.13 -14.45
C SER A 77 -6.76 1.39 -15.74
N SER A 78 -8.00 0.90 -15.81
CA SER A 78 -8.97 1.16 -16.90
C SER A 78 -10.07 2.15 -16.49
N ASN A 79 -9.92 2.79 -15.34
CA ASN A 79 -10.85 3.76 -14.75
C ASN A 79 -12.23 3.16 -14.37
N ASN A 80 -12.30 1.86 -14.10
CA ASN A 80 -13.48 1.29 -13.46
C ASN A 80 -13.45 1.65 -11.97
N GLU A 81 -14.52 2.27 -11.47
CA GLU A 81 -14.68 2.58 -10.05
C GLU A 81 -15.35 1.41 -9.32
N TYR A 82 -14.70 0.94 -8.25
CA TYR A 82 -15.17 -0.19 -7.44
C TYR A 82 -15.71 0.25 -6.08
N CYS A 83 -15.28 1.42 -5.60
CA CYS A 83 -15.74 2.01 -4.35
C CYS A 83 -15.56 3.52 -4.41
N LEU A 84 -16.54 4.25 -3.86
CA LEU A 84 -16.48 5.67 -3.56
C LEU A 84 -17.32 5.92 -2.30
N GLU A 85 -16.65 6.19 -1.19
CA GLU A 85 -17.29 6.42 0.10
C GLU A 85 -16.71 7.65 0.82
N ALA A 86 -17.56 8.39 1.53
CA ALA A 86 -17.14 9.42 2.48
C ALA A 86 -17.18 8.88 3.92
N VAL A 87 -16.08 9.06 4.63
CA VAL A 87 -15.89 8.63 6.02
C VAL A 87 -15.14 9.71 6.79
N SER A 88 -15.60 10.02 8.01
CA SER A 88 -14.86 10.84 8.96
C SER A 88 -14.32 10.00 10.11
N PRO A 89 -13.25 10.43 10.81
CA PRO A 89 -12.80 9.81 12.05
C PRO A 89 -13.90 9.67 13.11
N THR A 90 -14.91 10.53 13.08
CA THR A 90 -16.06 10.53 14.00
C THR A 90 -17.26 9.70 13.52
N THR A 91 -17.18 9.10 12.32
CA THR A 91 -18.28 8.30 11.77
C THR A 91 -18.57 7.10 12.69
N PRO A 92 -19.82 6.87 13.13
CA PRO A 92 -20.15 5.73 13.98
C PRO A 92 -19.86 4.41 13.26
N ILE A 93 -19.11 3.52 13.93
CA ILE A 93 -18.75 2.20 13.38
C ILE A 93 -19.99 1.37 13.02
N GLN A 94 -21.07 1.49 13.79
CA GLN A 94 -22.34 0.84 13.48
C GLN A 94 -22.90 1.25 12.10
N LYS A 95 -22.84 2.54 11.79
CA LYS A 95 -23.27 3.07 10.48
C LYS A 95 -22.38 2.53 9.36
N LEU A 96 -21.09 2.34 9.61
CA LEU A 96 -20.20 1.71 8.63
C LEU A 96 -20.53 0.23 8.44
N ASN A 97 -20.77 -0.54 9.50
CA ASN A 97 -21.18 -1.94 9.40
C ASN A 97 -22.45 -2.11 8.55
N GLU A 98 -23.46 -1.25 8.76
CA GLU A 98 -24.74 -1.25 8.03
C GLU A 98 -24.61 -0.88 6.54
N ARG A 99 -23.53 -0.19 6.15
CA ARG A 99 -23.19 0.01 4.73
C ARG A 99 -22.70 -1.28 4.10
N GLN A 100 -21.95 -2.10 4.85
CA GLN A 100 -21.31 -3.31 4.34
C GLN A 100 -22.24 -4.53 4.34
N LEU A 101 -23.08 -4.65 5.37
CA LEU A 101 -23.96 -5.80 5.59
C LEU A 101 -25.43 -5.35 5.69
N ALA A 102 -26.33 -6.12 5.08
CA ALA A 102 -27.76 -5.98 5.28
C ALA A 102 -28.20 -6.58 6.63
N ALA A 103 -29.44 -6.30 7.04
CA ALA A 103 -29.98 -6.78 8.31
C ALA A 103 -30.09 -8.32 8.40
N ASP A 104 -30.13 -9.01 7.27
CA ASP A 104 -30.11 -10.48 7.17
C ASP A 104 -28.69 -11.08 7.11
N GLY A 105 -27.66 -10.23 7.22
CA GLY A 105 -26.25 -10.62 7.12
C GLY A 105 -25.72 -10.74 5.69
N SER A 106 -26.53 -10.46 4.67
CA SER A 106 -26.07 -10.48 3.27
C SER A 106 -25.13 -9.31 2.97
N ALA A 107 -24.13 -9.56 2.13
CA ALA A 107 -23.14 -8.56 1.73
C ALA A 107 -23.74 -7.54 0.76
N ARG A 108 -23.52 -6.24 1.04
CA ARG A 108 -23.91 -5.12 0.16
C ARG A 108 -22.77 -4.60 -0.70
N THR A 109 -21.53 -4.85 -0.28
CA THR A 109 -20.31 -4.31 -0.89
C THR A 109 -19.23 -5.39 -0.97
N ALA A 110 -18.11 -5.08 -1.64
CA ALA A 110 -16.93 -5.94 -1.64
C ALA A 110 -16.41 -6.21 -0.21
N LEU A 111 -16.40 -5.18 0.66
CA LEU A 111 -15.99 -5.32 2.06
C LEU A 111 -16.95 -6.21 2.85
N GLY A 112 -18.26 -6.06 2.65
CA GLY A 112 -19.27 -6.97 3.20
C GLY A 112 -19.08 -8.41 2.74
N GLU A 113 -18.73 -8.61 1.47
CA GLU A 113 -18.45 -9.95 0.93
C GLU A 113 -17.22 -10.58 1.59
N MET A 114 -16.14 -9.81 1.75
CA MET A 114 -14.95 -10.24 2.46
C MET A 114 -15.26 -10.56 3.93
N MET A 115 -16.05 -9.72 4.60
CA MET A 115 -16.49 -9.93 5.99
C MET A 115 -17.30 -11.23 6.13
N ALA A 116 -18.27 -11.46 5.25
CA ALA A 116 -19.08 -12.67 5.23
C ALA A 116 -18.22 -13.92 4.97
N PHE A 117 -17.29 -13.86 4.02
CA PHE A 117 -16.34 -14.97 3.76
C PHE A 117 -15.46 -15.29 4.98
N LEU A 118 -15.02 -14.26 5.70
CA LEU A 118 -14.20 -14.40 6.90
C LEU A 118 -15.02 -14.77 8.14
N GLY A 119 -16.35 -14.72 8.07
CA GLY A 119 -17.26 -15.02 9.19
C GLY A 119 -17.23 -13.94 10.26
N VAL A 120 -17.10 -12.67 9.88
CA VAL A 120 -17.12 -11.52 10.79
C VAL A 120 -18.28 -10.58 10.45
N GLU A 121 -18.93 -10.05 11.49
CA GLU A 121 -20.15 -9.23 11.34
C GLU A 121 -19.90 -7.74 11.63
N SER A 122 -18.67 -7.36 12.00
CA SER A 122 -18.34 -5.96 12.32
C SER A 122 -16.88 -5.61 11.99
N LEU A 123 -16.64 -4.33 11.69
CA LEU A 123 -15.30 -3.80 11.41
C LEU A 123 -14.29 -4.00 12.56
N PRO A 124 -14.65 -3.83 13.86
CA PRO A 124 -13.72 -4.12 14.95
C PRO A 124 -13.35 -5.61 15.07
N ALA A 125 -14.26 -6.51 14.66
CA ALA A 125 -13.95 -7.95 14.59
C ALA A 125 -13.01 -8.27 13.42
N LEU A 126 -13.12 -7.53 12.31
CA LEU A 126 -12.22 -7.63 11.16
C LEU A 126 -10.84 -7.04 11.46
N SER A 127 -10.78 -5.90 12.16
CA SER A 127 -9.56 -5.19 12.51
C SER A 127 -9.59 -4.62 13.92
N HIS A 128 -8.66 -5.08 14.76
CA HIS A 128 -8.44 -4.58 16.12
C HIS A 128 -8.01 -3.09 16.18
N MET A 129 -7.62 -2.51 15.05
CA MET A 129 -7.21 -1.11 14.92
C MET A 129 -8.41 -0.18 14.70
N ILE A 130 -9.57 -0.72 14.32
CA ILE A 130 -10.84 0.04 14.22
C ILE A 130 -11.57 -0.09 15.56
N ARG A 131 -11.44 0.93 16.40
CA ARG A 131 -12.04 0.94 17.74
C ARG A 131 -13.29 1.82 17.77
N PRO A 132 -14.32 1.42 18.53
CA PRO A 132 -15.43 2.32 18.85
C PRO A 132 -14.91 3.59 19.49
N THR A 133 -15.49 4.73 19.12
CA THR A 133 -15.12 6.03 19.68
C THR A 133 -15.73 6.24 21.06
N ASP A 134 -14.88 6.54 22.04
CA ASP A 134 -15.32 7.02 23.35
C ASP A 134 -15.87 8.45 23.20
N LYS A 135 -17.06 8.71 23.74
CA LYS A 135 -17.63 10.07 23.75
C LYS A 135 -16.68 11.04 24.47
N GLY A 136 -16.33 12.14 23.81
CA GLY A 136 -15.59 13.27 24.40
C GLY A 136 -14.07 13.19 24.33
N LYS A 137 -13.48 12.19 23.67
CA LYS A 137 -12.02 12.13 23.41
C LYS A 137 -11.69 12.48 21.96
N PRO A 138 -10.54 13.11 21.69
CA PRO A 138 -10.03 13.27 20.34
C PRO A 138 -9.91 11.91 19.65
N VAL A 139 -10.45 11.79 18.45
CA VAL A 139 -10.41 10.54 17.68
C VAL A 139 -9.17 10.56 16.80
N SER A 140 -8.34 9.52 16.90
CA SER A 140 -7.21 9.38 15.98
C SER A 140 -7.72 9.19 14.55
N PRO A 141 -7.30 10.00 13.57
CA PRO A 141 -7.68 9.82 12.17
C PRO A 141 -7.06 8.56 11.55
N SER A 142 -6.12 7.91 12.24
CA SER A 142 -5.38 6.74 11.72
C SER A 142 -6.25 5.54 11.39
N TRP A 143 -7.41 5.35 12.05
CA TRP A 143 -8.27 4.20 11.75
C TRP A 143 -8.92 4.30 10.37
N VAL A 144 -9.08 5.51 9.82
CA VAL A 144 -9.63 5.70 8.48
C VAL A 144 -8.67 5.16 7.41
N GLN A 145 -7.35 5.29 7.64
CA GLN A 145 -6.34 4.65 6.79
C GLN A 145 -6.43 3.12 6.83
N VAL A 146 -6.69 2.57 8.01
CA VAL A 146 -6.94 1.12 8.18
C VAL A 146 -8.18 0.69 7.41
N TYR A 147 -9.26 1.47 7.51
CA TYR A 147 -10.50 1.20 6.77
C TYR A 147 -10.26 1.21 5.26
N ARG A 148 -9.51 2.18 4.73
CA ARG A 148 -9.11 2.23 3.31
C ARG A 148 -8.36 0.97 2.90
N GLU A 149 -7.36 0.55 3.67
CA GLU A 149 -6.61 -0.68 3.39
C GLU A 149 -7.52 -1.91 3.36
N LEU A 150 -8.47 -2.03 4.29
CA LEU A 150 -9.46 -3.12 4.29
C LEU A 150 -10.34 -3.11 3.03
N VAL A 151 -10.77 -1.93 2.58
CA VAL A 151 -11.55 -1.76 1.34
C VAL A 151 -10.73 -2.17 0.12
N GLU A 152 -9.46 -1.79 0.03
CA GLU A 152 -8.56 -2.20 -1.06
C GLU A 152 -8.40 -3.73 -1.12
N TRP A 153 -8.15 -4.38 0.03
CA TRP A 153 -8.08 -5.85 0.12
C TRP A 153 -9.40 -6.52 -0.28
N ALA A 154 -10.53 -5.94 0.13
CA ALA A 154 -11.85 -6.45 -0.21
C ALA A 154 -12.13 -6.39 -1.70
N ILE A 155 -11.75 -5.30 -2.37
CA ILE A 155 -11.93 -5.10 -3.80
C ILE A 155 -11.01 -6.04 -4.59
N LEU A 156 -9.75 -6.18 -4.17
CA LEU A 156 -8.86 -7.18 -4.74
C LEU A 156 -9.47 -8.58 -4.63
N PHE A 157 -9.98 -8.95 -3.46
CA PHE A 157 -10.64 -10.23 -3.25
C PHE A 157 -11.85 -10.41 -4.17
N ALA A 158 -12.72 -9.40 -4.28
CA ALA A 158 -13.90 -9.41 -5.15
C ALA A 158 -13.53 -9.56 -6.64
N ILE A 159 -12.52 -8.84 -7.11
CA ILE A 159 -12.09 -8.85 -8.52
C ILE A 159 -11.58 -10.21 -8.97
N LEU A 160 -11.03 -11.03 -8.07
CA LEU A 160 -10.62 -12.40 -8.40
C LEU A 160 -11.80 -13.31 -8.83
N LYS A 161 -13.06 -12.89 -8.67
CA LYS A 161 -14.23 -13.58 -9.23
C LYS A 161 -14.56 -13.18 -10.68
N LYS A 162 -14.04 -12.04 -11.16
CA LYS A 162 -14.35 -11.52 -12.49
C LYS A 162 -13.85 -12.48 -13.55
N ASP A 163 -14.66 -12.71 -14.59
CA ASP A 163 -14.21 -13.49 -15.74
C ASP A 163 -13.28 -12.62 -16.60
N PHE A 164 -12.02 -13.04 -16.72
CA PHE A 164 -11.03 -12.35 -17.53
C PHE A 164 -10.98 -12.96 -18.94
N GLY A 165 -11.07 -12.13 -19.98
CA GLY A 165 -11.01 -12.61 -21.37
C GLY A 165 -9.65 -13.18 -21.79
N THR A 166 -8.59 -12.88 -21.05
CA THR A 166 -7.21 -13.31 -21.30
C THR A 166 -6.50 -13.66 -20.00
N ASP A 167 -5.34 -14.28 -20.09
CA ASP A 167 -4.41 -14.36 -18.96
C ASP A 167 -4.12 -12.94 -18.45
N THR A 168 -4.20 -12.76 -17.14
CA THR A 168 -4.20 -11.45 -16.49
C THR A 168 -3.26 -11.42 -15.30
N LEU A 169 -2.41 -10.41 -15.24
CA LEU A 169 -1.60 -10.07 -14.07
C LEU A 169 -2.28 -8.92 -13.32
N ILE A 170 -2.63 -9.16 -12.05
CA ILE A 170 -3.10 -8.13 -11.13
C ILE A 170 -1.90 -7.62 -10.33
N VAL A 171 -1.61 -6.32 -10.43
CA VAL A 171 -0.50 -5.66 -9.75
C VAL A 171 -1.05 -4.68 -8.71
N CYS A 172 -0.80 -4.95 -7.44
CA CYS A 172 -1.21 -4.12 -6.31
C CYS A 172 -0.17 -3.04 -6.01
N ASP A 173 -0.64 -1.85 -5.60
CA ASP A 173 0.24 -0.82 -5.05
C ASP A 173 0.61 -1.20 -3.62
N GLY A 174 1.90 -1.41 -3.36
CA GLY A 174 2.39 -1.96 -2.11
C GLY A 174 2.65 -3.47 -2.15
N LEU A 175 3.28 -3.96 -1.09
CA LEU A 175 3.62 -5.37 -0.93
C LEU A 175 2.39 -6.17 -0.47
N LEU A 176 2.35 -7.48 -0.74
CA LEU A 176 1.21 -8.34 -0.41
C LEU A 176 1.24 -8.73 1.07
N ARG A 177 1.12 -7.75 1.95
CA ARG A 177 1.33 -7.86 3.39
C ARG A 177 0.41 -6.90 4.11
N SER A 178 -0.17 -7.32 5.22
CA SER A 178 -1.04 -6.46 6.01
C SER A 178 -1.04 -6.86 7.49
N LYS A 179 -1.02 -5.85 8.36
CA LYS A 179 -1.20 -6.00 9.81
C LYS A 179 -2.58 -5.60 10.31
N VAL A 180 -3.43 -5.10 9.41
CA VAL A 180 -4.72 -4.52 9.82
C VAL A 180 -5.72 -5.58 10.25
N PHE A 181 -5.62 -6.80 9.71
CA PHE A 181 -6.52 -7.90 10.02
C PHE A 181 -6.28 -8.44 11.44
N ALA A 182 -7.38 -8.73 12.14
CA ALA A 182 -7.33 -9.39 13.43
C ALA A 182 -6.95 -10.88 13.29
N LYS A 183 -6.24 -11.43 14.28
CA LYS A 183 -5.95 -12.87 14.41
C LYS A 183 -5.33 -13.46 13.13
N ASP A 184 -5.95 -14.50 12.58
CA ASP A 184 -5.57 -15.25 11.38
C ASP A 184 -6.37 -14.85 10.13
N LEU A 185 -7.21 -13.80 10.22
CA LEU A 185 -8.13 -13.43 9.15
C LEU A 185 -7.41 -13.10 7.83
N PHE A 186 -6.21 -12.53 7.88
CA PHE A 186 -5.42 -12.28 6.66
C PHE A 186 -5.02 -13.59 5.98
N GLN A 187 -4.59 -14.61 6.72
CA GLN A 187 -4.22 -15.90 6.13
C GLN A 187 -5.44 -16.61 5.52
N ARG A 188 -6.60 -16.52 6.18
CA ARG A 188 -7.87 -17.02 5.64
C ARG A 188 -8.27 -16.28 4.36
N LEU A 189 -8.07 -14.96 4.29
CA LEU A 189 -8.29 -14.17 3.09
C LEU A 189 -7.39 -14.64 1.94
N LEU A 190 -6.08 -14.79 2.20
CA LEU A 190 -5.12 -15.27 1.20
C LEU A 190 -5.47 -16.67 0.68
N GLN A 191 -5.93 -17.56 1.56
CA GLN A 191 -6.45 -18.87 1.13
C GLN A 191 -7.65 -18.71 0.19
N GLY A 192 -8.61 -17.85 0.55
CA GLY A 192 -9.74 -17.55 -0.33
C GLY A 192 -9.33 -16.95 -1.68
N MET A 193 -8.30 -16.10 -1.72
CA MET A 193 -7.75 -15.55 -2.96
C MET A 193 -7.18 -16.65 -3.84
N LYS A 194 -6.41 -17.57 -3.26
CA LYS A 194 -5.88 -18.75 -3.95
C LYS A 194 -7.03 -19.58 -4.54
N ASP A 195 -8.06 -19.86 -3.75
CA ASP A 195 -9.19 -20.69 -4.20
C ASP A 195 -9.94 -20.03 -5.37
N ARG A 196 -10.09 -18.70 -5.38
CA ARG A 196 -10.67 -17.96 -6.51
C ARG A 196 -9.80 -18.03 -7.76
N ILE A 197 -8.49 -17.87 -7.62
CA ILE A 197 -7.54 -18.00 -8.73
C ILE A 197 -7.57 -19.42 -9.33
N ASP A 198 -7.61 -20.44 -8.49
CA ASP A 198 -7.67 -21.84 -8.94
C ASP A 198 -9.01 -22.15 -9.62
N ALA A 199 -10.12 -21.60 -9.10
CA ALA A 199 -11.42 -21.74 -9.72
C ALA A 199 -11.47 -21.14 -11.14
N GLN A 200 -10.79 -20.01 -11.37
CA GLN A 200 -10.68 -19.44 -12.72
C GLN A 200 -9.99 -20.40 -13.69
N TRP A 201 -8.85 -20.98 -13.29
CA TRP A 201 -8.16 -21.94 -14.13
C TRP A 201 -9.03 -23.16 -14.45
N ASN A 202 -9.79 -23.65 -13.47
CA ASN A 202 -10.65 -24.81 -13.66
C ASN A 202 -11.88 -24.50 -14.55
N GLY A 203 -12.42 -23.29 -14.48
CA GLY A 203 -13.62 -22.88 -15.24
C GLY A 203 -13.33 -22.38 -16.65
N SER A 204 -12.38 -21.46 -16.82
CA SER A 204 -12.12 -20.77 -18.09
C SER A 204 -10.76 -21.08 -18.71
N ARG A 205 -9.89 -21.82 -18.00
CA ARG A 205 -8.49 -22.08 -18.39
C ARG A 205 -7.68 -20.79 -18.58
N ARG A 206 -8.09 -19.70 -17.95
CA ARG A 206 -7.36 -18.44 -17.91
C ARG A 206 -6.48 -18.39 -16.66
N ARG A 207 -5.26 -17.90 -16.84
CA ARG A 207 -4.32 -17.69 -15.73
C ARG A 207 -4.56 -16.31 -15.12
N VAL A 208 -4.72 -16.27 -13.80
CA VAL A 208 -4.70 -15.02 -13.03
C VAL A 208 -3.47 -15.05 -12.14
N TYR A 209 -2.62 -14.04 -12.29
CA TYR A 209 -1.42 -13.86 -11.49
C TYR A 209 -1.59 -12.67 -10.55
N LEU A 210 -1.02 -12.76 -9.35
CA LEU A 210 -1.07 -11.70 -8.35
C LEU A 210 0.34 -11.32 -7.87
N ALA A 211 0.63 -10.02 -7.95
CA ALA A 211 1.85 -9.45 -7.41
C ALA A 211 1.59 -8.08 -6.77
N GLY A 212 2.43 -7.70 -5.80
CA GLY A 212 2.46 -6.36 -5.22
C GLY A 212 3.80 -5.68 -5.53
N VAL A 213 3.79 -4.39 -5.83
CA VAL A 213 5.02 -3.62 -6.13
C VAL A 213 5.04 -2.36 -5.30
N ALA A 214 6.14 -2.14 -4.58
CA ALA A 214 6.31 -0.94 -3.75
C ALA A 214 7.43 -0.05 -4.28
N LYS A 215 7.34 1.26 -4.02
CA LYS A 215 8.43 2.22 -4.32
C LYS A 215 9.59 2.09 -3.33
N HIS A 216 9.32 1.57 -2.14
CA HIS A 216 10.27 1.42 -1.04
C HIS A 216 10.06 0.10 -0.30
N SER A 217 11.13 -0.48 0.24
CA SER A 217 11.07 -1.56 1.22
C SER A 217 12.23 -1.43 2.21
N LYS A 218 12.08 -1.97 3.43
CA LYS A 218 13.17 -1.95 4.42
C LYS A 218 14.40 -2.71 3.92
N VAL A 219 14.19 -3.83 3.23
CA VAL A 219 15.26 -4.61 2.60
C VAL A 219 16.03 -3.75 1.60
N LEU A 220 15.34 -3.12 0.65
CA LEU A 220 16.01 -2.30 -0.35
C LEU A 220 16.72 -1.12 0.32
N SER A 221 16.09 -0.42 1.26
CA SER A 221 16.71 0.72 1.96
C SER A 221 17.96 0.32 2.75
N ARG A 222 17.95 -0.84 3.42
CA ARG A 222 19.09 -1.34 4.20
C ARG A 222 20.25 -1.78 3.31
N TYR A 223 19.97 -2.53 2.24
CA TYR A 223 20.99 -3.18 1.43
C TYR A 223 21.40 -2.42 0.17
N ARG A 224 20.76 -1.29 -0.17
CA ARG A 224 20.99 -0.56 -1.44
C ARG A 224 22.46 -0.31 -1.75
N LEU A 225 23.23 0.18 -0.77
CA LEU A 225 24.65 0.46 -0.96
C LEU A 225 25.46 -0.84 -1.15
N ALA A 226 25.22 -1.85 -0.29
CA ALA A 226 25.89 -3.14 -0.37
C ALA A 226 25.62 -3.84 -1.72
N MET A 227 24.38 -3.80 -2.21
CA MET A 227 24.02 -4.32 -3.53
C MET A 227 24.81 -3.65 -4.66
N ALA A 228 24.94 -2.32 -4.61
CA ALA A 228 25.69 -1.57 -5.61
C ALA A 228 27.18 -1.93 -5.58
N LEU A 229 27.79 -2.07 -4.40
CA LEU A 229 29.19 -2.45 -4.23
C LEU A 229 29.47 -3.90 -4.66
N GLU A 230 28.56 -4.83 -4.36
CA GLU A 230 28.70 -6.25 -4.71
C GLU A 230 28.25 -6.57 -6.15
N GLY A 231 27.65 -5.61 -6.86
CA GLY A 231 27.20 -5.80 -8.23
C GLY A 231 25.89 -6.59 -8.37
N VAL A 232 25.07 -6.67 -7.32
CA VAL A 232 23.76 -7.33 -7.35
C VAL A 232 22.82 -6.51 -8.23
N LEU A 233 22.21 -7.15 -9.23
CA LEU A 233 21.35 -6.51 -10.25
C LEU A 233 22.03 -5.40 -11.07
N GLN A 234 23.38 -5.31 -11.09
CA GLN A 234 24.13 -4.37 -11.95
C GLN A 234 24.35 -4.93 -13.37
N THR A 235 23.26 -5.39 -14.01
CA THR A 235 23.28 -6.08 -15.31
C THR A 235 22.87 -5.17 -16.48
N ASP A 236 23.38 -5.46 -17.68
CA ASP A 236 22.99 -4.80 -18.94
C ASP A 236 21.71 -5.42 -19.56
N TYR A 237 20.85 -5.98 -18.72
CA TYR A 237 19.57 -6.59 -19.08
C TYR A 237 18.60 -6.56 -17.89
N PRO A 238 17.27 -6.66 -18.12
CA PRO A 238 16.29 -6.80 -17.05
C PRO A 238 16.49 -8.09 -16.25
N ALA A 239 16.53 -7.99 -14.93
CA ALA A 239 16.90 -9.08 -14.05
C ALA A 239 16.14 -9.04 -12.72
N TYR A 240 16.08 -10.17 -12.04
CA TYR A 240 15.46 -10.29 -10.74
C TYR A 240 16.23 -11.26 -9.84
N VAL A 241 16.03 -11.14 -8.53
CA VAL A 241 16.55 -12.09 -7.55
C VAL A 241 15.55 -12.25 -6.42
N GLU A 242 15.36 -13.49 -5.96
CA GLU A 242 14.56 -13.79 -4.78
C GLU A 242 15.30 -13.30 -3.54
N VAL A 243 14.58 -12.67 -2.60
CA VAL A 243 15.16 -12.30 -1.30
C VAL A 243 15.06 -13.50 -0.35
N PRO A 244 16.20 -14.04 0.14
CA PRO A 244 16.21 -15.09 1.15
C PRO A 244 15.52 -14.63 2.43
N ARG A 245 14.98 -15.58 3.19
CA ARG A 245 14.19 -15.26 4.39
C ARG A 245 15.07 -14.58 5.44
N GLU A 246 16.31 -15.01 5.56
CA GLU A 246 17.30 -14.51 6.50
C GLU A 246 17.61 -13.03 6.24
N VAL A 247 17.87 -12.68 4.98
CA VAL A 247 18.11 -11.29 4.53
C VAL A 247 16.89 -10.41 4.79
N GLU A 248 15.70 -10.96 4.53
CA GLU A 248 14.46 -10.25 4.79
C GLU A 248 14.29 -9.95 6.28
N GLU A 249 14.45 -10.95 7.15
CA GLU A 249 14.32 -10.81 8.61
C GLU A 249 15.33 -9.82 9.19
N GLN A 250 16.59 -9.87 8.76
CA GLN A 250 17.64 -8.93 9.20
C GLN A 250 17.35 -7.47 8.83
N ALA A 251 16.53 -7.23 7.80
CA ALA A 251 16.11 -5.88 7.43
C ALA A 251 15.10 -5.25 8.39
N TYR A 252 14.42 -6.05 9.20
CA TYR A 252 13.49 -5.58 10.22
C TYR A 252 14.22 -5.57 11.57
N VAL A 253 14.76 -4.41 11.95
CA VAL A 253 15.59 -4.13 13.16
C VAL A 253 14.94 -4.56 14.50
N TRP A 254 13.68 -4.98 14.51
CA TRP A 254 12.98 -5.43 15.70
C TRP A 254 12.48 -6.86 15.48
N SER A 255 13.03 -7.81 16.24
CA SER A 255 12.59 -9.22 16.31
C SER A 255 11.20 -9.39 16.92
N GLU A 256 10.49 -8.30 17.21
CA GLU A 256 9.11 -8.33 17.62
C GLU A 256 8.40 -7.08 17.06
N PHE A 257 7.15 -7.12 16.60
CA PHE A 257 6.07 -7.73 17.38
C PHE A 257 6.03 -7.21 18.84
N ALA A 258 6.81 -6.17 19.17
CA ALA A 258 6.98 -5.67 20.52
C ALA A 258 5.95 -4.58 20.78
N ARG A 259 4.82 -5.06 21.32
CA ARG A 259 4.01 -4.39 22.35
C ARG A 259 3.00 -3.35 21.88
N GLY A 260 1.77 -3.86 21.75
CA GLY A 260 0.51 -3.17 22.01
C GLY A 260 -0.46 -4.16 22.68
N ASP A 261 -0.21 -4.40 23.97
CA ASP A 261 -0.98 -5.06 25.04
C ASP A 261 -1.51 -6.52 24.92
N ASP A 262 -0.89 -7.32 25.78
CA ASP A 262 -1.39 -8.46 26.56
C ASP A 262 -1.58 -9.85 25.94
N ARG A 263 -0.54 -10.67 26.21
CA ARG A 263 -0.51 -12.14 26.38
C ARG A 263 -0.72 -13.02 25.14
N ALA A 264 0.39 -13.59 24.67
CA ALA A 264 0.59 -15.02 24.36
C ALA A 264 2.11 -15.18 24.08
N GLY A 265 2.89 -15.93 24.85
CA GLY A 265 2.80 -17.39 24.93
C GLY A 265 3.74 -17.96 23.87
N GLU A 266 4.91 -18.42 24.32
CA GLU A 266 6.04 -18.99 23.56
C GLU A 266 5.67 -19.75 22.28
N GLY A 267 6.31 -19.36 21.17
CA GLY A 267 6.26 -20.07 19.88
C GLY A 267 6.42 -19.09 18.74
N GLY A 268 7.53 -19.17 17.99
CA GLY A 268 7.85 -18.27 16.88
C GLY A 268 6.64 -18.04 15.98
N GLU A 269 6.16 -16.79 15.95
CA GLU A 269 4.92 -16.46 15.27
C GLU A 269 5.04 -16.81 13.78
N ILE A 270 4.16 -17.71 13.35
CA ILE A 270 3.83 -17.93 11.94
C ILE A 270 3.66 -16.56 11.30
N ASN A 271 4.21 -16.41 10.09
CA ASN A 271 4.25 -15.18 9.28
C ASN A 271 2.84 -14.69 8.85
N LYS A 272 1.95 -14.45 9.82
CA LYS A 272 0.50 -14.25 9.68
C LYS A 272 0.12 -13.02 8.87
N PHE A 273 1.06 -12.11 8.65
CA PHE A 273 0.88 -10.83 7.98
C PHE A 273 1.45 -10.78 6.56
N VAL A 274 1.99 -11.89 6.05
CA VAL A 274 2.65 -11.92 4.74
C VAL A 274 1.95 -12.89 3.82
N GLY A 275 1.56 -12.40 2.64
CA GLY A 275 1.00 -13.19 1.53
C GLY A 275 1.88 -13.24 0.29
N GLY A 276 2.99 -12.47 0.27
CA GLY A 276 3.93 -12.42 -0.83
C GLY A 276 5.34 -12.88 -0.46
N LYS A 277 6.04 -13.47 -1.43
CA LYS A 277 7.48 -13.70 -1.38
C LYS A 277 8.20 -12.56 -2.09
N MET A 278 9.15 -11.93 -1.41
CA MET A 278 9.85 -10.76 -1.92
C MET A 278 10.90 -11.12 -2.97
N PHE A 279 10.93 -10.33 -4.02
CA PHE A 279 11.96 -10.28 -5.06
C PHE A 279 12.46 -8.83 -5.19
N LEU A 280 13.72 -8.69 -5.55
CA LEU A 280 14.28 -7.42 -6.02
C LEU A 280 14.38 -7.50 -7.54
N VAL A 281 13.81 -6.52 -8.23
CA VAL A 281 13.60 -6.59 -9.68
C VAL A 281 14.07 -5.32 -10.36
N LYS A 282 14.94 -5.46 -11.37
CA LYS A 282 15.36 -4.38 -12.26
C LYS A 282 14.72 -4.60 -13.63
N PHE A 283 13.70 -3.82 -13.96
CA PHE A 283 13.02 -3.94 -15.26
C PHE A 283 13.78 -3.26 -16.40
N GLY A 284 14.66 -2.31 -16.10
CA GLY A 284 15.45 -1.59 -17.10
C GLY A 284 16.65 -2.38 -17.64
N SER A 285 17.10 -2.00 -18.84
CA SER A 285 18.22 -2.63 -19.57
C SER A 285 19.61 -2.13 -19.16
N HIS A 286 19.71 -1.05 -18.39
CA HIS A 286 20.98 -0.45 -17.98
C HIS A 286 21.30 -0.77 -16.52
N ARG A 287 22.60 -0.72 -16.18
CA ARG A 287 23.10 -1.10 -14.84
C ARG A 287 22.57 -0.23 -13.71
N ARG A 288 22.29 1.04 -14.01
CA ARG A 288 21.86 2.06 -13.04
C ARG A 288 20.35 2.25 -13.01
N ASP A 289 19.60 1.43 -13.74
CA ASP A 289 18.15 1.51 -13.73
C ASP A 289 17.60 1.12 -12.34
N PRO A 290 16.43 1.66 -11.95
CA PRO A 290 15.86 1.41 -10.64
C PRO A 290 15.62 -0.08 -10.35
N VAL A 291 15.82 -0.44 -9.08
CA VAL A 291 15.45 -1.75 -8.53
C VAL A 291 14.20 -1.57 -7.70
N TRP A 292 13.18 -2.39 -7.96
CA TRP A 292 11.90 -2.37 -7.27
C TRP A 292 11.71 -3.62 -6.41
N PRO A 293 11.21 -3.48 -5.17
CA PRO A 293 10.71 -4.60 -4.41
C PRO A 293 9.36 -5.07 -4.98
N VAL A 294 9.28 -6.37 -5.27
CA VAL A 294 8.08 -7.02 -5.79
C VAL A 294 7.75 -8.23 -4.91
N ASP A 295 6.55 -8.27 -4.36
CA ASP A 295 6.01 -9.45 -3.71
C ASP A 295 5.22 -10.27 -4.73
N ILE A 296 5.61 -11.53 -4.92
CA ILE A 296 4.83 -12.50 -5.70
C ILE A 296 3.95 -13.29 -4.74
N PHE A 297 2.66 -13.42 -5.04
CA PHE A 297 1.73 -14.17 -4.21
C PHE A 297 2.27 -15.59 -3.95
N VAL A 298 2.38 -15.99 -2.68
CA VAL A 298 3.16 -17.19 -2.26
C VAL A 298 2.80 -18.46 -3.04
N PRO A 299 1.52 -18.80 -3.28
CA PRO A 299 1.16 -19.97 -4.08
C PRO A 299 1.68 -19.97 -5.52
N GLN A 300 2.10 -18.81 -6.03
CA GLN A 300 2.52 -18.59 -7.42
C GLN A 300 4.03 -18.33 -7.56
N VAL A 301 4.84 -18.52 -6.51
CA VAL A 301 6.29 -18.29 -6.54
C VAL A 301 6.99 -19.12 -7.63
N GLY A 302 6.52 -20.34 -7.89
CA GLY A 302 7.00 -21.19 -8.98
C GLY A 302 6.83 -20.57 -10.37
N GLU A 303 5.89 -19.64 -10.53
CA GLU A 303 5.58 -18.92 -11.77
C GLU A 303 6.30 -17.55 -11.85
N SER A 304 7.28 -17.30 -10.98
CA SER A 304 7.97 -15.99 -10.87
C SER A 304 8.47 -15.43 -12.20
N GLN A 305 9.04 -16.26 -13.08
CA GLN A 305 9.51 -15.82 -14.39
C GLN A 305 8.36 -15.35 -15.30
N THR A 306 7.21 -16.01 -15.25
CA THR A 306 6.03 -15.62 -16.03
C THR A 306 5.44 -14.32 -15.51
N ILE A 307 5.33 -14.19 -14.18
CA ILE A 307 4.80 -13.01 -13.51
C ILE A 307 5.68 -11.79 -13.77
N LEU A 308 6.99 -11.89 -13.52
CA LEU A 308 7.93 -10.80 -13.74
C LEU A 308 8.15 -10.50 -15.22
N GLY A 309 8.07 -11.52 -16.08
CA GLY A 309 8.07 -11.34 -17.54
C GLY A 309 6.87 -10.57 -18.07
N SER A 310 5.69 -10.80 -17.48
CA SER A 310 4.47 -10.06 -17.78
C SER A 310 4.54 -8.63 -17.25
N MET A 311 5.04 -8.47 -16.03
CA MET A 311 5.22 -7.17 -15.40
C MET A 311 6.26 -6.30 -16.14
N LEU A 312 7.32 -6.92 -16.69
CA LEU A 312 8.32 -6.23 -17.50
C LEU A 312 7.70 -5.53 -18.72
N ALA A 313 6.80 -6.19 -19.44
CA ALA A 313 6.13 -5.61 -20.62
C ALA A 313 5.31 -4.36 -20.28
N ASP A 314 4.75 -4.32 -19.07
CA ASP A 314 4.01 -3.17 -18.55
C ASP A 314 4.97 -2.08 -18.02
N ALA A 315 5.99 -2.46 -17.25
CA ALA A 315 6.91 -1.55 -16.57
C ALA A 315 7.88 -0.82 -17.52
N ILE A 316 8.27 -1.41 -18.66
CA ILE A 316 9.13 -0.73 -19.66
C ILE A 316 8.50 0.59 -20.14
N ASN A 317 7.16 0.65 -20.19
CA ASN A 317 6.41 1.83 -20.62
C ASN A 317 6.00 2.73 -19.43
N GLY A 318 6.59 2.52 -18.26
CA GLY A 318 6.30 3.29 -17.05
C GLY A 318 6.73 4.75 -17.19
N PHE A 319 5.79 5.66 -16.95
CA PHE A 319 5.97 7.12 -16.90
C PHE A 319 4.89 7.70 -15.97
N PRO A 320 5.21 8.71 -15.13
CA PRO A 320 6.47 9.44 -15.02
C PRO A 320 7.58 8.73 -14.24
N VAL A 321 7.27 7.66 -13.50
CA VAL A 321 8.26 6.84 -12.78
C VAL A 321 8.82 5.78 -13.74
N PRO A 322 10.10 5.89 -14.17
CA PRO A 322 10.66 4.98 -15.14
C PRO A 322 10.73 3.55 -14.62
N HIS A 323 10.44 2.57 -15.48
CA HIS A 323 10.56 1.16 -15.14
C HIS A 323 9.68 0.70 -13.97
N TYR A 324 8.68 1.49 -13.57
CA TYR A 324 7.64 1.12 -12.62
C TYR A 324 6.36 0.73 -13.39
N PRO A 325 5.58 -0.29 -12.97
CA PRO A 325 4.43 -0.76 -13.73
C PRO A 325 3.50 0.38 -14.16
N ARG A 326 3.25 0.50 -15.47
CA ARG A 326 2.38 1.54 -16.04
C ARG A 326 0.94 1.38 -15.57
N CYS A 327 0.46 0.15 -15.39
CA CYS A 327 -0.88 -0.09 -14.87
C CYS A 327 -1.07 0.56 -13.48
N LEU A 328 -0.08 0.48 -12.59
CA LEU A 328 -0.10 1.15 -11.28
C LEU A 328 -0.15 2.68 -11.42
N GLN A 329 0.68 3.23 -12.31
CA GLN A 329 0.74 4.68 -12.52
C GLN A 329 -0.61 5.22 -13.05
N LYS A 330 -1.21 4.52 -14.02
CA LYS A 330 -2.56 4.84 -14.51
C LYS A 330 -3.63 4.72 -13.44
N ALA A 331 -3.58 3.66 -12.62
CA ALA A 331 -4.54 3.49 -11.54
C ALA A 331 -4.40 4.61 -10.49
N HIS A 332 -3.18 5.05 -10.19
CA HIS A 332 -2.92 6.19 -9.31
C HIS A 332 -3.42 7.51 -9.91
N GLU A 333 -3.17 7.75 -11.20
CA GLU A 333 -3.72 8.90 -11.95
C GLU A 333 -5.26 8.90 -11.93
N ASN A 334 -5.87 7.75 -12.21
CA ASN A 334 -7.32 7.61 -12.17
C ASN A 334 -7.87 7.80 -10.77
N ALA A 335 -7.16 7.34 -9.73
CA ALA A 335 -7.59 7.45 -8.34
C ALA A 335 -7.48 8.88 -7.84
N ALA A 336 -6.48 9.64 -8.29
CA ALA A 336 -6.22 11.01 -7.85
C ALA A 336 -7.47 11.88 -7.99
N LEU A 337 -7.88 12.48 -6.88
CA LEU A 337 -8.90 13.51 -6.85
C LEU A 337 -8.15 14.84 -6.99
N VAL A 338 -8.08 15.37 -8.21
CA VAL A 338 -7.32 16.59 -8.53
C VAL A 338 -8.25 17.72 -8.92
N ASP A 339 -7.86 18.94 -8.50
CA ASP A 339 -8.40 20.25 -8.84
C ASP A 339 -9.93 20.32 -8.90
N PHE A 340 -10.54 20.08 -10.05
CA PHE A 340 -11.98 20.25 -10.25
C PHE A 340 -12.84 19.30 -9.41
N ASP A 341 -12.42 18.03 -9.27
CA ASP A 341 -13.14 17.08 -8.40
C ASP A 341 -13.03 17.53 -6.94
N PHE A 342 -11.88 18.08 -6.56
CA PHE A 342 -11.64 18.59 -5.21
C PHE A 342 -12.47 19.84 -4.91
N ASP A 343 -12.59 20.77 -5.86
CA ASP A 343 -13.42 21.96 -5.75
C ASP A 343 -14.90 21.59 -5.55
N ILE A 344 -15.42 20.65 -6.35
CA ILE A 344 -16.81 20.15 -6.19
C ILE A 344 -17.01 19.51 -4.81
N LEU A 345 -16.04 18.71 -4.37
CA LEU A 345 -16.11 18.05 -3.06
C LEU A 345 -16.06 19.07 -1.92
N GLN A 346 -15.23 20.10 -2.06
CA GLN A 346 -15.14 21.20 -1.11
C GLN A 346 -16.46 21.98 -1.03
N ASP A 347 -17.11 22.22 -2.18
CA ASP A 347 -18.43 22.83 -2.24
C ASP A 347 -19.51 21.97 -1.56
N PHE A 348 -19.55 20.66 -1.83
CA PHE A 348 -20.52 19.76 -1.18
C PHE A 348 -20.34 19.70 0.34
N ILE A 349 -19.10 19.72 0.81
CA ILE A 349 -18.81 19.72 2.24
C ILE A 349 -19.21 21.06 2.84
N TYR A 350 -18.86 22.17 2.18
CA TYR A 350 -19.26 23.50 2.60
C TYR A 350 -20.78 23.65 2.68
N GLU A 351 -21.52 23.21 1.67
CA GLU A 351 -22.99 23.18 1.66
C GLU A 351 -23.54 22.31 2.80
N GLY A 352 -22.91 21.16 3.06
CA GLY A 352 -23.24 20.28 4.19
C GLY A 352 -23.06 20.97 5.54
N VAL A 353 -21.91 21.63 5.76
CA VAL A 353 -21.64 22.39 7.00
C VAL A 353 -22.61 23.56 7.12
N ARG A 354 -22.76 24.37 6.07
CA ARG A 354 -23.68 25.50 6.00
C ARG A 354 -25.11 25.08 6.36
N SER A 355 -25.59 23.98 5.78
CA SER A 355 -26.92 23.43 6.07
C SER A 355 -27.06 22.97 7.52
N SER A 356 -26.00 22.41 8.11
CA SER A 356 -25.98 21.97 9.51
C SER A 356 -25.99 23.12 10.52
N LEU A 357 -25.46 24.29 10.14
CA LEU A 357 -25.37 25.48 11.01
C LEU A 357 -26.67 26.30 11.05
N GLY A 358 -27.59 26.07 10.12
CA GLY A 358 -28.90 26.74 10.12
C GLY A 358 -28.78 28.27 10.15
N GLY A 359 -29.29 28.90 11.23
CA GLY A 359 -29.28 30.37 11.39
C GLY A 359 -27.88 30.99 11.47
N ASP A 360 -26.86 30.21 11.82
CA ASP A 360 -25.47 30.67 11.95
C ASP A 360 -24.68 30.57 10.63
N ALA A 361 -25.32 30.13 9.54
CA ALA A 361 -24.68 29.96 8.23
C ALA A 361 -23.95 31.24 7.75
N GLY A 362 -24.50 32.43 8.02
CA GLY A 362 -23.87 33.70 7.64
C GLY A 362 -22.50 33.93 8.30
N THR A 363 -22.23 33.30 9.45
CA THR A 363 -20.92 33.35 10.12
C THR A 363 -19.88 32.53 9.37
N LEU A 364 -20.27 31.38 8.80
CA LEU A 364 -19.40 30.54 7.97
C LEU A 364 -18.98 31.29 6.69
N ASP A 365 -19.93 31.96 6.03
CA ASP A 365 -19.68 32.78 4.84
C ASP A 365 -18.68 33.91 5.12
N ALA A 366 -18.86 34.60 6.25
CA ALA A 366 -17.95 35.66 6.68
C ALA A 366 -16.56 35.12 7.05
N PHE A 367 -16.49 33.94 7.67
CA PHE A 367 -15.24 33.30 8.06
C PHE A 367 -14.39 32.86 6.86
N GLN A 368 -15.00 32.39 5.77
CA GLN A 368 -14.29 32.03 4.54
C GLN A 368 -13.55 33.22 3.90
N LEU A 369 -14.03 34.44 4.13
CA LEU A 369 -13.40 35.68 3.66
C LEU A 369 -12.28 36.19 4.59
N GLN A 370 -12.07 35.55 5.74
CA GLN A 370 -11.02 35.91 6.69
C GLN A 370 -9.73 35.15 6.35
N ASP A 371 -8.61 35.87 6.31
CA ASP A 371 -7.30 35.31 5.95
C ASP A 371 -6.80 34.37 7.06
N ALA A 372 -6.62 33.08 6.74
CA ALA A 372 -6.34 32.03 7.72
C ALA A 372 -4.90 32.09 8.29
N ASP A 373 -3.97 32.71 7.56
CA ASP A 373 -2.60 32.95 8.03
C ASP A 373 -2.09 34.36 7.64
N PRO A 374 -2.34 35.37 8.49
CA PRO A 374 -1.84 36.72 8.27
C PRO A 374 -0.31 36.81 8.25
N ALA A 375 0.40 35.80 8.75
CA ALA A 375 1.86 35.76 8.85
C ALA A 375 2.54 35.20 7.58
N GLN A 376 1.83 34.50 6.70
CA GLN A 376 2.35 34.06 5.40
C GLN A 376 2.82 35.24 4.52
N ARG A 377 2.23 36.43 4.71
CA ARG A 377 2.62 37.67 4.01
C ARG A 377 3.96 38.25 4.50
N ARG A 378 4.57 37.73 5.57
CA ARG A 378 5.84 38.25 6.13
C ARG A 378 7.10 37.69 5.46
N TYR A 379 6.99 36.60 4.70
CA TYR A 379 8.15 35.91 4.10
C TYR A 379 8.01 35.65 2.59
N GLY A 380 7.15 36.42 1.91
CA GLY A 380 6.97 36.39 0.44
C GLY A 380 7.96 37.27 -0.31
#